data_AF-A0A838Z985-F1
#
_entry.id   AF-A0A838Z985-F1
#
_cell.length_a   1.000
_cell.length_b   1.000
_cell.length_c   1.000
_cell.angle_alpha   90.00
_cell.angle_beta   90.00
_cell.angle_gamma   90.00
#
_symmetry.space_group_name_H-M   'P 1'
#
loop_
_entity.id
_entity.type
_entity.pdbx_description
1 polymer ?
#
loop_
_entity_poly.entity_id
_entity_poly.type
_entity_poly.pdbx_seq_one_letter_code
_entity_poly.pdbx_strand_id
1 'polypeptide(L)' 'MKSKFKLIAAFKIWIVIYPSITLFLFLFGEQLSLLPLYLRTFILTIALVPWVVFVGIPVIDSIINQISTKDK' A
#
# COMPACT_ATOMS: atom_id res chain seq x y z
N MET A 1 2.47 -25.76 3.99
CA MET A 1 3.18 -24.86 3.01
C MET A 1 2.30 -23.71 2.51
N LYS A 2 1.04 -23.91 2.10
CA LYS A 2 0.17 -22.86 1.54
C LYS A 2 -0.08 -21.64 2.45
N SER A 3 -0.17 -21.81 3.78
CA SER A 3 -0.44 -20.69 4.71
C SER A 3 0.75 -19.74 4.88
N LYS A 4 1.99 -20.24 4.83
CA LYS A 4 3.20 -19.41 4.96
C LYS A 4 3.31 -18.41 3.80
N PHE A 5 3.04 -18.86 2.56
CA PHE A 5 3.02 -18.00 1.38
C PHE A 5 1.93 -16.93 1.45
N LYS A 6 0.73 -17.29 1.93
CA LYS A 6 -0.36 -16.32 2.14
C LYS A 6 -0.01 -15.27 3.18
N LEU A 7 0.66 -15.66 4.27
CA LEU A 7 1.07 -14.75 5.33
C LEU A 7 2.11 -13.74 4.84
N ILE A 8 3.09 -14.20 4.06
CA ILE A 8 4.10 -13.32 3.45
C ILE A 8 3.44 -12.33 2.47
N ALA A 9 2.53 -12.79 1.63
CA ALA A 9 1.80 -11.91 0.71
C ALA A 9 0.96 -10.86 1.46
N ALA A 10 0.23 -11.27 2.50
CA ALA A 10 -0.54 -10.35 3.33
C ALA A 10 0.36 -9.32 4.02
N PHE A 11 1.53 -9.73 4.50
CA PHE A 11 2.49 -8.83 5.15
C PHE A 11 3.08 -7.81 4.16
N LYS A 12 3.44 -8.24 2.95
CA LYS A 12 3.87 -7.32 1.87
C LYS A 12 2.81 -6.26 1.59
N ILE A 13 1.56 -6.70 1.41
CA ILE A 13 0.43 -5.80 1.18
C ILE A 13 0.27 -4.82 2.36
N TRP A 14 0.37 -5.31 3.60
CA TRP A 14 0.25 -4.47 4.79
C TRP A 14 1.33 -3.37 4.86
N ILE A 15 2.60 -3.72 4.61
CA ILE A 15 3.72 -2.77 4.57
C ILE A 15 3.54 -1.72 3.47
N VAL A 16 2.88 -2.06 2.36
CA VAL A 16 2.59 -1.09 1.30
C VAL A 16 1.41 -0.18 1.69
N ILE A 17 0.31 -0.78 2.16
CA ILE A 17 -0.96 -0.07 2.36
C ILE A 17 -0.86 0.93 3.52
N TYR A 18 -0.35 0.54 4.69
CA TYR A 18 -0.40 1.40 5.87
C TYR A 18 0.37 2.73 5.68
N PRO A 19 1.62 2.74 5.18
CA PRO A 19 2.32 3.98 4.85
C PRO A 19 1.65 4.74 3.71
N SER A 20 1.09 4.05 2.71
CA SER A 20 0.39 4.72 1.60
C SER A 20 -0.85 5.45 2.08
N ILE A 21 -1.67 4.83 2.93
CA ILE A 21 -2.86 5.49 3.52
C ILE A 21 -2.41 6.70 4.31
N THR A 22 -1.38 6.55 5.14
CA THR A 22 -0.85 7.64 5.97
C THR A 22 -0.34 8.79 5.11
N LEU A 23 0.40 8.51 4.04
CA LEU A 23 0.90 9.51 3.09
C LEU A 23 -0.24 10.25 2.39
N PHE A 24 -1.23 9.53 1.88
CA PHE A 24 -2.37 10.15 1.19
C PHE A 24 -3.23 10.99 2.16
N LEU A 25 -3.42 10.51 3.39
CA LEU A 25 -4.11 11.28 4.41
C LEU A 25 -3.30 12.49 4.87
N PHE A 26 -1.98 12.41 4.92
CA PHE A 26 -1.11 13.54 5.23
C PHE A 26 -1.17 14.61 4.14
N LEU A 27 -1.20 14.21 2.86
CA LEU A 27 -1.25 15.14 1.72
C LEU A 27 -2.64 15.70 1.43
N PHE A 28 -3.69 14.90 1.60
CA PHE A 28 -5.05 15.23 1.15
C PHE A 28 -6.11 15.21 2.26
N GLY A 29 -5.73 14.88 3.49
CA GLY A 29 -6.67 14.63 4.59
C GLY A 29 -7.51 15.85 4.96
N GLU A 30 -6.94 17.04 4.89
CA GLU A 30 -7.64 18.31 5.16
C GLU A 30 -8.72 18.57 4.11
N GLN A 31 -8.38 18.49 2.83
CA GLN A 31 -9.32 18.68 1.71
C GLN A 31 -10.43 17.61 1.72
N LEU A 32 -10.07 16.38 2.06
CA LEU A 32 -11.02 15.27 2.19
C LEU A 32 -11.93 15.40 3.43
N SER A 33 -11.53 16.14 4.47
CA SER A 33 -12.30 16.29 5.71
C SER A 33 -13.61 17.06 5.51
N LEU A 34 -13.70 17.86 4.44
CA LEU A 34 -14.90 18.61 4.06
C LEU A 34 -16.00 17.72 3.46
N LEU A 35 -15.64 16.48 3.06
CA LEU A 35 -16.57 15.55 2.44
C LEU A 35 -17.17 14.57 3.45
N PRO A 36 -18.41 14.12 3.24
CA PRO A 36 -18.98 12.98 3.96
C PRO A 36 -18.06 11.76 3.93
N LEU A 37 -18.06 10.98 5.02
CA LEU A 37 -17.17 9.84 5.23
C LEU A 37 -17.11 8.88 4.03
N TYR A 38 -18.26 8.57 3.42
CA TYR A 38 -18.34 7.65 2.28
C TYR A 38 -17.66 8.21 1.02
N LEU A 39 -17.82 9.51 0.73
CA LEU A 39 -17.15 10.16 -0.41
C LEU A 39 -15.65 10.28 -0.20
N ARG A 40 -15.22 10.67 1.01
CA ARG A 40 -13.80 10.68 1.39
C ARG A 40 -13.17 9.30 1.20
N THR A 41 -13.86 8.26 1.67
CA THR A 41 -13.37 6.88 1.56
C THR A 41 -13.31 6.43 0.10
N PHE A 42 -14.30 6.80 -0.71
CA PHE A 42 -14.32 6.48 -2.14
C PHE A 42 -13.14 7.13 -2.88
N ILE A 43 -12.92 8.44 -2.69
CA ILE A 43 -11.82 9.17 -3.33
C ILE A 43 -10.47 8.63 -2.85
N LEU A 44 -10.33 8.36 -1.56
CA LEU A 44 -9.09 7.80 -1.03
C LEU A 44 -8.81 6.42 -1.64
N THR A 45 -9.81 5.53 -1.71
CA THR A 45 -9.61 4.15 -2.19
C THR A 45 -9.43 4.07 -3.71
N ILE A 46 -10.13 4.87 -4.51
CA ILE A 46 -9.94 4.88 -5.97
C ILE A 46 -8.55 5.40 -6.37
N ALA A 47 -7.94 6.27 -5.56
CA ALA A 47 -6.57 6.73 -5.76
C ALA A 47 -5.55 5.72 -5.21
N LEU A 48 -5.81 5.17 -4.02
CA LEU A 48 -4.87 4.31 -3.32
C LEU A 48 -4.75 2.91 -3.94
N VAL A 49 -5.84 2.34 -4.48
CA VAL A 49 -5.80 0.99 -5.08
C VAL A 49 -4.86 0.93 -6.30
N PRO A 50 -4.99 1.81 -7.32
CA PRO A 50 -4.03 1.85 -8.42
C PRO A 50 -2.60 2.12 -7.96
N TRP A 51 -2.42 3.02 -6.98
CA TRP A 51 -1.11 3.31 -6.40
C TRP A 51 -0.45 2.05 -5.82
N VAL A 52 -1.18 1.29 -4.99
CA VAL A 52 -0.66 0.07 -4.37
C VAL A 52 -0.35 -1.00 -5.42
N VAL A 53 -1.23 -1.20 -6.40
CA VAL A 53 -1.08 -2.27 -7.41
C VAL A 53 0.06 -1.98 -8.38
N PHE A 54 0.15 -0.75 -8.90
CA PHE A 54 1.11 -0.42 -9.96
C PHE A 54 2.44 0.13 -9.46
N VAL A 55 2.49 0.66 -8.23
CA VAL A 55 3.71 1.25 -7.67
C VAL A 55 4.13 0.54 -6.39
N GLY A 56 3.26 0.51 -5.39
CA GLY A 56 3.63 0.06 -4.04
C GLY A 56 4.12 -1.40 -3.99
N ILE A 57 3.35 -2.34 -4.56
CA ILE A 57 3.72 -3.77 -4.59
C ILE A 57 4.99 -3.99 -5.44
N PRO A 58 5.09 -3.49 -6.70
CA PRO A 58 6.30 -3.63 -7.51
C PRO A 58 7.57 -3.09 -6.85
N VAL A 59 7.47 -1.96 -6.13
CA VAL A 59 8.60 -1.38 -5.40
C VAL A 59 9.05 -2.28 -4.26
N ILE A 60 8.12 -2.78 -3.43
CA ILE A 60 8.47 -3.70 -2.33
C ILE A 60 9.06 -5.00 -2.87
N ASP A 61 8.50 -5.56 -3.95
CA ASP A 61 9.06 -6.76 -4.57
C ASP A 61 10.48 -6.52 -5.10
N SER A 62 10.73 -5.35 -5.70
CA SER A 62 12.06 -4.96 -6.18
C SER A 62 13.07 -4.79 -5.04
N ILE A 63 12.67 -4.22 -3.91
CA ILE A 63 13.51 -4.07 -2.71
C ILE A 63 13.86 -5.44 -2.12
N ILE A 64 12.86 -6.32 -1.97
CA ILE A 64 13.06 -7.67 -1.42
C ILE A 64 13.99 -8.49 -2.33
N ASN A 65 13.81 -8.41 -3.65
CA ASN A 65 14.66 -9.11 -4.60
C ASN A 65 16.11 -8.63 -4.50
N GLN A 66 16.35 -7.32 -4.42
CA GLN A 66 17.70 -6.76 -4.26
C GLN A 66 18.40 -7.21 -2.98
N ILE A 67 17.67 -7.26 -1.85
CA ILE A 67 18.21 -7.73 -0.57
C ILE A 67 18.55 -9.22 -0.67
N SER A 68 17.66 -10.04 -1.24
CA SER A 68 17.88 -11.48 -1.43
C SER A 68 19.09 -11.81 -2.30
N THR A 69 19.36 -11.00 -3.34
CA THR A 69 20.57 -11.16 -4.17
C THR A 69 21.86 -10.75 -3.49
N LYS A 70 21.81 -9.97 -2.40
CA LYS A 70 23.00 -9.50 -1.69
C LYS A 70 23.56 -10.53 -0.70
N ASP A 71 22.76 -11.53 -0.34
CA ASP A 71 23.11 -12.63 0.57
C ASP A 71 23.65 -13.88 -0.16
N LYS A 72 23.91 -13.82 -1.47
CA LYS A 72 24.58 -14.85 -2.27
C LYS A 72 25.92 -14.36 -2.80
#